data_AF-A0A425W0I9-F1
#
_entry.id   AF-A0A425W0I9-F1
#
_cell.length_a   1.000
_cell.length_b   1.000
_cell.length_c   1.000
_cell.angle_alpha   90.00
_cell.angle_beta   90.00
_cell.angle_gamma   90.00
#
_symmetry.space_group_name_H-M   'P 1'
#
loop_
_entity.id
_entity.type
_entity.pdbx_description
1 polymer ?
#
loop_
_entity_poly.entity_id
_entity_poly.type
_entity_poly.pdbx_seq_one_letter_code
_entity_poly.pdbx_strand_id
1 'polypeptide(L)'
;MAGGRTDGSREPYFLDDDRERAYRSLVRAVTNLGYPEEFAYVMSGELRSEGAMRRLTSYLVNARPASPEEIVDEMLAIVQNRDAWVEHQMREQSNARLTQWYNRPDRPEPEPGDADGSDEGPAAQGGSWQGGDANQDN
;
A
#
# COMPACT_ATOMS: atom_id res chain seq x y z
N MET A 1 26.03 -34.47 34.94
CA MET A 1 24.59 -34.79 34.80
C MET A 1 23.80 -33.52 35.09
N ALA A 2 22.88 -33.18 34.17
CA ALA A 2 21.85 -32.13 34.19
C ALA A 2 22.35 -30.66 34.33
N GLY A 3 22.17 -29.75 33.38
CA GLY A 3 21.33 -29.72 32.17
C GLY A 3 20.13 -28.78 32.34
N GLY A 4 20.17 -27.64 31.61
CA GLY A 4 19.03 -26.77 31.27
C GLY A 4 18.46 -25.93 32.42
N ARG A 5 18.04 -24.67 32.23
CA ARG A 5 17.48 -24.01 31.04
C ARG A 5 17.73 -22.50 31.17
N THR A 6 18.52 -21.91 30.28
CA THR A 6 18.34 -20.50 29.95
C THR A 6 17.25 -20.46 28.89
N ASP A 7 16.09 -19.92 29.26
CA ASP A 7 14.94 -19.74 28.40
C ASP A 7 15.34 -18.95 27.15
N GLY A 8 15.30 -19.66 26.01
CA GLY A 8 15.41 -19.08 24.69
C GLY A 8 14.03 -18.59 24.25
N SER A 9 13.81 -17.28 24.39
CA SER A 9 12.79 -16.53 23.66
C SER A 9 13.07 -15.04 23.91
N ARG A 10 13.46 -14.17 22.97
CA ARG A 10 13.39 -14.09 21.50
C ARG A 10 14.32 -12.92 21.11
N GLU A 11 15.16 -13.07 20.07
CA GLU A 11 16.10 -12.06 19.53
C GLU A 11 15.54 -10.62 19.48
N PRO A 12 16.33 -9.56 19.83
CA PRO A 12 15.83 -8.18 19.84
C PRO A 12 15.79 -7.56 18.43
N TYR A 13 14.59 -7.15 18.01
CA TYR A 13 14.27 -5.99 17.17
C TYR A 13 15.32 -5.48 16.16
N PHE A 14 15.53 -6.20 15.05
CA PHE A 14 16.37 -5.76 13.92
C PHE A 14 15.81 -4.55 13.11
N LEU A 15 14.57 -4.11 13.35
CA LEU A 15 13.87 -3.09 12.54
C LEU A 15 14.27 -1.63 12.81
N ASP A 16 14.59 -1.29 14.06
CA ASP A 16 15.01 0.09 14.41
C ASP A 16 16.38 0.41 13.80
N ASP A 17 17.21 -0.61 13.71
CA ASP A 17 18.56 -0.60 13.18
C ASP A 17 18.58 -0.23 11.68
N ASP A 18 17.66 -0.79 10.89
CA ASP A 18 17.57 -0.51 9.45
C ASP A 18 17.04 0.89 9.16
N ARG A 19 16.04 1.33 9.93
CA ARG A 19 15.50 2.69 9.81
C ARG A 19 16.53 3.74 10.19
N GLU A 20 17.28 3.50 11.27
CA GLU A 20 18.38 4.37 11.71
C GLU A 20 19.51 4.43 10.66
N ARG A 21 19.88 3.29 10.06
CA ARG A 21 20.83 3.24 8.94
C ARG A 21 20.35 4.05 7.73
N ALA A 22 19.06 3.95 7.40
CA ALA A 22 18.47 4.72 6.31
C ALA A 22 18.44 6.22 6.62
N TYR A 23 18.10 6.61 7.85
CA TYR A 23 18.15 7.99 8.31
C TYR A 23 19.57 8.58 8.20
N ARG A 24 20.59 7.88 8.71
CA ARG A 24 21.99 8.32 8.60
C ARG A 24 22.47 8.48 7.16
N SER A 25 22.00 7.60 6.28
CA SER A 25 22.31 7.67 4.86
C SER A 25 21.65 8.88 4.19
N LEU A 26 20.41 9.21 4.58
CA LEU A 26 19.71 10.42 4.15
C LEU A 26 20.44 11.68 4.62
N VAL A 27 20.80 11.77 5.92
CA VAL A 27 21.59 12.88 6.48
C VAL A 27 22.88 13.08 5.68
N ARG A 28 23.60 11.98 5.39
CA ARG A 28 24.84 12.06 4.60
C ARG A 28 24.61 12.55 3.17
N ALA A 29 23.54 12.10 2.51
CA ALA A 29 23.23 12.55 1.15
C ALA A 29 22.87 14.04 1.12
N VAL A 30 22.07 14.50 2.07
CA VAL A 30 21.64 15.90 2.20
C VAL A 30 22.82 16.82 2.50
N THR A 31 23.67 16.45 3.46
CA THR A 31 24.86 17.24 3.82
C THR A 31 25.90 17.26 2.70
N ASN A 32 26.05 16.18 1.93
CA ASN A 32 26.92 16.15 0.75
C ASN A 32 26.47 17.10 -0.38
N LEU A 33 25.17 17.44 -0.44
CA LEU A 33 24.63 18.43 -1.36
C LEU A 33 24.76 19.87 -0.83
N GLY A 34 25.28 20.05 0.39
CA GLY A 34 25.46 21.35 1.02
C GLY A 34 24.25 21.84 1.83
N TYR A 35 23.26 20.98 2.05
CA TYR A 35 22.08 21.31 2.86
C TYR A 35 22.27 20.91 4.33
N PRO A 36 21.57 21.59 5.26
CA PRO A 36 21.67 21.31 6.70
C PRO A 36 21.11 19.93 7.06
N GLU A 37 21.64 19.32 8.13
CA GLU A 37 21.16 18.03 8.65
C GLU A 37 19.69 18.11 9.12
N GLU A 38 19.26 19.25 9.64
CA GLU A 38 17.88 19.52 10.05
C GLU A 38 16.90 19.32 8.89
N PHE A 39 17.33 19.53 7.65
CA PHE A 39 16.49 19.26 6.49
C PHE A 39 16.21 17.76 6.34
N ALA A 40 17.23 16.92 6.56
CA ALA A 40 17.06 15.46 6.59
C ALA A 40 16.17 15.00 7.76
N TYR A 41 16.27 15.66 8.92
CA TYR A 41 15.39 15.41 10.06
C TYR A 41 13.92 15.63 9.69
N VAL A 42 13.58 16.78 9.11
CA VAL A 42 12.21 17.10 8.66
C VAL A 42 11.73 16.08 7.63
N MET A 43 12.53 15.79 6.60
CA MET A 43 12.16 14.84 5.55
C MET A 43 11.95 13.41 6.09
N SER A 44 12.75 12.99 7.07
CA SER A 44 12.58 11.67 7.70
C SER A 44 11.23 11.50 8.39
N GLY A 45 10.68 12.59 8.95
CA GLY A 45 9.36 12.63 9.58
C GLY A 45 8.21 12.50 8.57
N GLU A 46 8.37 13.04 7.36
CA GLU A 46 7.38 12.94 6.28
C GLU A 46 7.43 11.57 5.56
N LEU A 47 8.64 11.03 5.37
CA LEU A 47 8.85 9.75 4.69
C LEU A 47 8.36 8.56 5.51
N ARG A 48 8.39 8.65 6.85
CA ARG A 48 7.80 7.72 7.84
C ARG A 48 8.22 6.24 7.76
N SER A 49 9.03 5.86 6.79
CA SER A 49 9.43 4.48 6.54
C SER A 49 10.86 4.42 6.02
N GLU A 50 11.56 3.35 6.36
CA GLU A 50 12.90 3.06 5.86
C GLU A 50 12.96 3.05 4.32
N GLY A 51 12.01 2.37 3.67
CA GLY A 51 11.97 2.26 2.21
C GLY A 51 11.83 3.61 1.51
N ALA A 52 11.03 4.52 2.07
CA ALA A 52 10.89 5.87 1.52
C ALA A 52 12.18 6.69 1.71
N MET A 53 12.83 6.60 2.87
CA MET A 53 14.14 7.23 3.10
C MET A 53 15.22 6.71 2.16
N ARG A 54 15.27 5.40 1.88
CA ARG A 54 16.20 4.81 0.91
C ARG A 54 15.95 5.28 -0.52
N ARG A 55 14.68 5.41 -0.92
CA ARG A 55 14.30 5.93 -2.24
C ARG A 55 14.75 7.38 -2.41
N LEU A 56 14.43 8.25 -1.44
CA LEU A 56 14.85 9.64 -1.51
C LEU A 56 16.38 9.75 -1.49
N THR A 57 17.06 8.99 -0.63
CA THR A 57 18.54 8.94 -0.62
C THR A 57 19.10 8.56 -1.98
N SER A 58 18.53 7.54 -2.64
CA SER A 58 18.97 7.12 -3.98
C SER A 58 18.77 8.22 -5.02
N TYR A 59 17.64 8.93 -4.97
CA TYR A 59 17.40 10.08 -5.82
C TYR A 59 18.46 11.17 -5.59
N LEU A 60 18.70 11.58 -4.34
CA LEU A 60 19.68 12.62 -4.01
C LEU A 60 21.09 12.30 -4.53
N VAL A 61 21.51 11.04 -4.39
CA VAL A 61 22.84 10.58 -4.84
C VAL A 61 22.96 10.58 -6.37
N ASN A 62 21.89 10.17 -7.08
CA ASN A 62 21.92 9.98 -8.52
C ASN A 62 21.57 11.24 -9.30
N ALA A 63 20.49 11.91 -8.94
CA ALA A 63 19.98 13.09 -9.64
C ALA A 63 20.74 14.36 -9.25
N ARG A 64 21.27 14.43 -8.02
CA ARG A 64 21.95 15.61 -7.46
C ARG A 64 21.15 16.90 -7.71
N PRO A 65 19.94 17.00 -7.14
CA PRO A 65 19.06 18.15 -7.33
C PRO A 65 19.76 19.46 -6.96
N ALA A 66 19.45 20.51 -7.72
CA ALA A 66 20.09 21.81 -7.59
C ALA A 66 19.42 22.69 -6.53
N SER A 67 18.19 22.36 -6.14
CA SER A 67 17.40 23.17 -5.22
C SER A 67 16.64 22.34 -4.18
N PRO A 68 16.32 22.93 -3.01
CA PRO A 68 15.46 22.29 -2.02
C PRO A 68 14.07 21.94 -2.55
N GLU A 69 13.54 22.72 -3.49
CA GLU A 69 12.22 22.48 -4.09
C GLU A 69 12.19 21.15 -4.86
N GLU A 70 13.21 20.85 -5.68
CA GLU A 70 13.31 19.56 -6.38
C GLU A 70 13.37 18.38 -5.40
N ILE A 71 14.06 18.57 -4.27
CA ILE A 71 14.14 17.56 -3.20
C ILE A 71 12.77 17.32 -2.56
N VAL A 72 12.06 18.41 -2.24
CA VAL A 72 10.73 18.34 -1.62
C VAL A 72 9.70 17.75 -2.58
N ASP A 73 9.74 18.11 -3.86
CA ASP A 73 8.85 17.59 -4.88
C ASP A 73 9.01 16.06 -5.01
N GLU A 74 10.24 15.56 -5.10
CA GLU A 74 10.50 14.12 -5.14
C GLU A 74 10.07 13.43 -3.83
N MET A 75 10.34 14.03 -2.68
CA MET A 75 9.91 13.50 -1.38
C MET A 75 8.38 13.35 -1.36
N LEU A 76 7.63 14.35 -1.80
CA LEU A 76 6.18 14.32 -1.85
C LEU A 76 5.67 13.27 -2.86
N ALA A 77 6.33 13.12 -4.01
CA ALA A 77 5.99 12.07 -4.97
C ALA A 77 6.15 10.66 -4.36
N ILE A 78 7.22 10.42 -3.60
CA ILE A 78 7.45 9.16 -2.88
C ILE A 78 6.38 8.93 -1.81
N VAL A 79 6.05 9.97 -1.04
CA VAL A 79 5.01 9.93 0.01
C VAL A 79 3.64 9.60 -0.59
N GLN A 80 3.25 10.26 -1.67
CA GLN A 80 1.98 10.02 -2.36
C GLN A 80 1.88 8.60 -2.92
N ASN A 81 2.94 8.10 -3.55
CA ASN A 81 2.96 6.74 -4.09
C ASN A 81 2.79 5.69 -2.98
N ARG A 82 3.46 5.88 -1.84
CA ARG A 82 3.28 5.02 -0.66
C ARG A 82 1.82 5.01 -0.19
N ASP A 83 1.22 6.19 -0.05
CA ASP A 83 -0.14 6.32 0.49
C ASP A 83 -1.18 5.74 -0.47
N ALA A 84 -1.01 5.92 -1.78
CA ALA A 84 -1.85 5.29 -2.80
C ALA A 84 -1.76 3.75 -2.75
N TRP A 85 -0.57 3.18 -2.53
CA TRP A 85 -0.42 1.73 -2.36
C TRP A 85 -1.10 1.22 -1.10
N VAL A 86 -0.94 1.91 0.04
CA VAL A 86 -1.62 1.55 1.29
C VAL A 86 -3.13 1.63 1.12
N GLU A 87 -3.64 2.69 0.50
CA GLU A 87 -5.07 2.83 0.24
C GLU A 87 -5.60 1.72 -0.68
N HIS A 88 -4.87 1.36 -1.73
CA HIS A 88 -5.22 0.24 -2.60
C HIS A 88 -5.30 -1.07 -1.82
N GLN A 89 -4.30 -1.37 -0.98
CA GLN A 89 -4.31 -2.57 -0.13
C GLN A 89 -5.49 -2.58 0.84
N MET A 90 -5.84 -1.43 1.43
CA MET A 90 -7.00 -1.31 2.31
C MET A 90 -8.31 -1.52 1.55
N ARG A 91 -8.43 -0.99 0.32
CA ARG A 91 -9.59 -1.21 -0.56
C ARG A 91 -9.72 -2.68 -0.98
N GLU A 92 -8.62 -3.34 -1.34
CA GLU A 92 -8.60 -4.77 -1.65
C GLU A 92 -9.02 -5.62 -0.45
N GLN A 93 -8.51 -5.31 0.75
CA GLN A 93 -8.91 -6.01 1.97
C GLN A 93 -10.38 -5.77 2.32
N SER A 94 -10.88 -4.54 2.15
CA SER A 94 -12.29 -4.20 2.35
C SER A 94 -13.17 -4.94 1.35
N ASN A 95 -12.82 -4.91 0.06
CA ASN A 95 -13.53 -5.63 -0.99
C ASN A 95 -13.50 -7.15 -0.75
N ALA A 96 -12.36 -7.72 -0.35
CA ALA A 96 -12.25 -9.14 -0.02
C ALA A 96 -13.18 -9.54 1.14
N ARG A 97 -13.28 -8.70 2.17
CA ARG A 97 -14.22 -8.92 3.29
C ARG A 97 -15.68 -8.79 2.84
N LEU A 98 -15.99 -7.81 1.99
CA LEU A 98 -17.33 -7.59 1.45
C LEU A 98 -17.75 -8.75 0.53
N THR A 99 -16.88 -9.18 -0.39
CA THR A 99 -17.08 -10.34 -1.27
C THR A 99 -17.22 -11.63 -0.46
N GLN A 100 -16.42 -11.82 0.59
CA GLN A 100 -16.58 -12.96 1.50
C GLN A 100 -17.90 -12.95 2.27
N TRP A 101 -18.48 -11.77 2.56
CA TRP A 101 -19.79 -11.66 3.17
C TRP A 101 -20.92 -11.91 2.17
N TYR A 102 -20.78 -11.40 0.94
CA TYR A 102 -21.77 -11.57 -0.14
C TYR A 102 -21.86 -13.01 -0.63
N ASN A 103 -20.71 -13.72 -0.72
CA ASN A 103 -20.61 -15.08 -1.23
C ASN A 103 -20.78 -16.16 -0.13
N ARG A 104 -21.36 -15.82 1.03
CA ARG A 104 -21.60 -16.83 2.07
C ARG A 104 -22.78 -17.73 1.70
N PRO A 105 -22.67 -19.06 1.91
CA PRO A 105 -23.70 -20.03 1.56
C PRO A 105 -24.97 -19.94 2.43
N ASP A 106 -24.88 -19.27 3.59
CA ASP A 106 -25.97 -19.06 4.55
C ASP A 106 -26.63 -17.67 4.42
N ARG A 107 -26.38 -16.94 3.32
CA ARG A 107 -27.04 -15.66 3.08
C ARG A 107 -28.56 -15.87 3.01
N PRO A 108 -29.37 -15.16 3.82
CA PRO A 108 -30.82 -15.19 3.66
C PRO A 108 -31.15 -14.67 2.26
N GLU A 109 -31.89 -15.46 1.48
CA GLU A 109 -32.44 -14.98 0.22
C GLU A 109 -33.27 -13.72 0.51
N PRO A 110 -33.22 -12.71 -0.36
CA PRO A 110 -34.07 -11.55 -0.20
C PRO A 110 -35.52 -12.03 -0.11
N GLU A 111 -36.22 -11.66 0.95
CA GLU A 111 -37.63 -12.00 1.12
C GLU A 111 -38.39 -11.49 -0.12
N PRO A 112 -39.32 -12.29 -0.67
CA PRO A 112 -40.07 -11.93 -1.86
C PRO A 112 -41.02 -10.76 -1.54
N GLY A 113 -40.47 -9.55 -1.61
CA GLY A 113 -41.14 -8.30 -1.22
C GLY A 113 -40.23 -7.07 -1.27
N ASP A 114 -38.90 -7.25 -1.16
CA ASP A 114 -37.92 -6.15 -1.13
C ASP A 114 -37.20 -5.93 -2.48
N ALA A 115 -37.65 -6.56 -3.56
CA ALA A 115 -37.13 -6.35 -4.90
C ALA A 115 -37.61 -4.99 -5.47
N ASP A 116 -37.07 -3.89 -4.92
CA ASP A 116 -36.99 -2.63 -5.66
C ASP A 116 -36.09 -2.87 -6.88
N GLY A 117 -36.69 -2.76 -8.08
CA GLY A 117 -36.09 -3.10 -9.37
C GLY A 117 -34.99 -2.14 -9.82
N SER A 118 -34.00 -1.88 -8.96
CA SER A 118 -32.90 -0.95 -9.24
C SER A 118 -31.50 -1.47 -8.88
N ASP A 119 -31.32 -2.80 -8.75
CA ASP A 119 -30.00 -3.39 -8.53
C ASP A 119 -29.56 -4.23 -9.76
N GLU A 120 -28.97 -3.54 -10.74
CA GLU A 120 -28.11 -4.19 -11.73
C GLU A 120 -26.86 -4.72 -11.02
N GLY A 121 -26.94 -5.97 -10.53
CA GLY A 121 -25.77 -6.69 -10.04
C GLY A 121 -24.64 -6.68 -11.10
N PRO A 122 -23.36 -6.75 -10.69
CA PRO A 122 -22.25 -6.61 -11.62
C PRO A 122 -22.36 -7.68 -12.72
N ALA A 123 -22.49 -7.21 -13.96
CA ALA A 123 -22.62 -8.03 -15.16
C ALA A 123 -21.54 -9.12 -15.15
N ALA A 124 -21.97 -10.35 -14.87
CA ALA A 124 -21.13 -11.53 -15.02
C ALA A 124 -20.78 -11.64 -16.51
N GLN A 125 -19.57 -11.22 -16.86
CA GLN A 125 -18.96 -11.49 -18.16
C GLN A 125 -18.72 -13.00 -18.26
N GLY A 126 -19.76 -13.74 -18.69
CA GLY A 126 -19.72 -15.16 -19.00
C GLY A 126 -20.43 -15.36 -20.32
N GLY A 127 -19.66 -15.46 -21.40
CA GLY A 127 -20.20 -15.70 -22.73
C GLY A 127 -20.80 -17.10 -22.85
N SER A 128 -22.01 -17.19 -23.42
CA SER A 128 -22.27 -17.94 -24.65
C SER A 128 -23.68 -17.61 -25.14
N TRP A 129 -23.78 -16.84 -26.22
CA TRP A 129 -25.02 -16.71 -26.98
C TRP A 129 -25.27 -18.05 -27.70
N GLN A 130 -26.18 -18.88 -27.19
CA GLN A 130 -26.88 -19.87 -28.02
C GLN A 130 -28.11 -19.17 -28.61
N GLY A 131 -27.99 -18.77 -29.89
CA GLY A 131 -29.14 -18.33 -30.68
C GLY A 131 -30.11 -19.50 -30.85
N GLY A 132 -31.29 -19.36 -30.25
CA GLY A 132 -32.45 -20.22 -30.46
C GLY A 132 -33.46 -19.51 -31.35
N ASP A 133 -33.82 -20.19 -32.42
CA ASP A 133 -34.76 -19.83 -33.48
C ASP A 133 -36.18 -19.46 -33.01
N ALA A 134 -36.93 -18.90 -33.98
CA ALA A 134 -38.39 -18.87 -34.13
C ALA A 134 -39.15 -17.79 -33.31
N ASN A 135 -40.14 -17.06 -33.81
CA ASN A 135 -40.80 -16.96 -35.12
C ASN A 135 -41.73 -15.71 -35.09
N GLN A 136 -41.93 -15.12 -36.27
CA GLN A 136 -43.07 -14.32 -36.79
C GLN A 136 -44.10 -13.71 -35.81
N ASP A 137 -44.44 -12.43 -36.00
CA ASP A 137 -45.73 -12.06 -36.60
C ASP A 137 -45.89 -10.53 -36.82
N ASN A 138 -46.27 -10.20 -38.06
CA ASN A 138 -46.82 -8.97 -38.66
C ASN A 138 -45.94 -7.74 -38.93
#